data_AF-A0A833R2G4-F1
#
_entry.id   AF-A0A833R2G4-F1
#
_cell.length_a   1.000
_cell.length_b   1.000
_cell.length_c   1.000
_cell.angle_alpha   90.00
_cell.angle_beta   90.00
_cell.angle_gamma   90.00
#
_symmetry.space_group_name_H-M   'P 1'
#
loop_
_entity.id
_entity.type
_entity.pdbx_description
1 polymer ?
#
loop_
_entity_poly.entity_id
_entity_poly.type
_entity_poly.pdbx_seq_one_letter_code
_entity_poly.pdbx_strand_id
1 'polypeptide(L)'
;MSLTGPAEFAVLWDCLGQWRVEEEVERLRKKCDEQELIVSQMEGKELGNLSMEQLNLLEERMQNGLNLVRAKQRENYEKRIDELQHTLRSVICVFDSREDFFWTGMRGVVNGLTFEMVTPFFKQPLGVAARELGISRSSLMIWSRVHHIPRWPYRMIMSMEKLITIVKLHGIDYKCQVKGLDFTVEELERRKRSFEKDPSVSIEASILHFRTIMLKRAASKRQKVVRQHNG
;
A
#
# COMPACT_ATOMS: atom_id res chain seq x y z
N MET A 1 58.95 65.81 22.78
CA MET A 1 58.63 64.44 23.17
C MET A 1 58.55 63.63 21.90
N SER A 2 59.68 63.06 21.49
CA SER A 2 59.85 62.29 20.26
C SER A 2 59.50 60.84 20.54
N LEU A 3 58.34 60.40 20.05
CA LEU A 3 57.94 58.99 20.02
C LEU A 3 58.80 58.28 18.98
N THR A 4 59.81 57.54 19.43
CA THR A 4 60.75 56.81 18.55
C THR A 4 60.96 55.40 19.12
N GLY A 5 60.08 54.48 18.72
CA GLY A 5 60.25 53.04 18.95
C GLY A 5 59.41 52.23 17.97
N PRO A 6 59.97 51.20 17.28
CA PRO A 6 59.21 50.31 16.39
C PRO A 6 58.01 49.63 17.08
N ALA A 7 58.08 49.47 18.40
CA ALA A 7 57.02 48.92 19.23
C ALA A 7 55.78 49.83 19.33
N GLU A 8 55.94 51.15 19.33
CA GLU A 8 54.79 52.09 19.39
C GLU A 8 54.01 52.12 18.07
N PHE A 9 54.70 51.96 16.94
CA PHE A 9 54.08 51.84 15.61
C PHE A 9 53.32 50.51 15.43
N ALA A 10 53.85 49.41 15.97
CA ALA A 10 53.17 48.10 15.95
C ALA A 10 51.87 48.12 16.76
N VAL A 11 51.89 48.73 17.96
CA VAL A 11 50.69 48.92 18.80
C VAL A 11 49.66 49.79 18.11
N LEU A 12 50.07 50.88 17.44
CA LEU A 12 49.16 51.73 16.66
C LEU A 12 48.54 51.00 15.45
N TRP A 13 49.30 50.15 14.77
CA TRP A 13 48.81 49.36 13.63
C TRP A 13 47.85 48.24 14.07
N ASP A 14 48.13 47.59 15.21
CA ASP A 14 47.24 46.62 15.84
C ASP A 14 45.95 47.29 16.33
N CYS A 15 46.03 48.48 16.94
CA CYS A 15 44.85 49.25 17.34
C CYS A 15 44.00 49.71 16.14
N LEU A 16 44.61 50.15 15.04
CA LEU A 16 43.90 50.54 13.81
C LEU A 16 43.29 49.34 13.08
N GLY A 17 43.96 48.19 13.10
CA GLY A 17 43.45 46.93 12.58
C GLY A 17 42.26 46.41 13.40
N GLN A 18 42.37 46.49 14.72
CA GLN A 18 41.33 46.10 15.65
C GLN A 18 40.09 47.00 15.54
N TRP A 19 40.28 48.32 15.45
CA TRP A 19 39.17 49.27 15.25
C TRP A 19 38.40 49.02 13.94
N ARG A 20 39.09 48.69 12.85
CA ARG A 20 38.45 48.35 11.56
C ARG A 20 37.61 47.07 11.64
N VAL A 21 38.11 46.06 12.35
CA VAL A 21 37.37 44.81 12.57
C VAL A 21 36.16 45.06 13.45
N GLU A 22 36.30 45.87 14.51
CA GLU A 22 35.19 46.25 15.39
C GLU A 22 34.10 47.02 14.62
N GLU A 23 34.47 47.95 13.73
CA GLU A 23 33.53 48.66 12.87
C GLU A 23 32.79 47.72 11.88
N GLU A 24 33.50 46.74 11.31
CA GLU A 24 32.89 45.73 10.43
C GLU A 24 31.93 44.82 11.21
N VAL A 25 32.32 44.37 12.40
CA VAL A 25 31.48 43.54 13.27
C VAL A 25 30.22 44.29 13.66
N GLU A 26 30.33 45.56 14.04
CA GLU A 26 29.18 46.39 14.38
C GLU A 26 28.24 46.59 13.18
N ARG A 27 28.80 46.77 11.98
CA ARG A 27 28.01 46.85 10.75
C ARG A 27 27.26 45.55 10.44
N LEU A 28 27.92 44.40 10.63
CA LEU A 28 27.30 43.09 10.44
C LEU A 28 26.24 42.80 11.49
N ARG A 29 26.46 43.18 12.76
CA ARG A 29 25.45 43.08 13.82
C ARG A 29 24.18 43.82 13.44
N LYS A 30 24.28 45.08 13.04
CA LYS A 30 23.12 45.87 12.58
C LYS A 30 22.37 45.20 11.43
N LYS A 31 23.09 44.64 10.46
CA LYS A 31 22.46 43.89 9.36
C LYS A 31 21.76 42.62 9.83
N CYS A 32 22.33 41.90 10.79
CA CYS A 32 21.67 40.74 11.38
C CYS A 32 20.40 41.15 12.12
N ASP A 33 20.46 42.21 12.94
CA ASP A 33 19.30 42.73 13.68
C ASP A 33 18.18 43.17 12.71
N GLU A 34 18.54 43.84 11.60
CA GLU A 34 17.60 44.21 10.54
C GLU A 34 16.95 42.97 9.87
N GLN A 35 17.74 41.93 9.60
CA GLN A 35 17.22 40.69 9.01
C GLN A 35 16.32 39.92 9.99
N GLU A 36 16.69 39.88 11.27
CA GLU A 36 15.87 39.25 12.33
C GLU A 36 14.53 39.95 12.49
N LEU A 37 14.51 41.28 12.40
CA LEU A 37 13.27 42.05 12.41
C LEU A 37 12.38 41.70 11.20
N ILE A 38 12.96 41.61 10.00
CA ILE A 38 12.22 41.22 8.79
C ILE A 38 11.66 39.79 8.92
N VAL A 39 12.44 38.85 9.46
CA VAL A 39 11.96 37.49 9.72
C VAL A 39 10.82 37.49 10.74
N SER A 40 10.97 38.23 11.83
CA SER A 40 9.93 38.37 12.85
C SER A 40 8.63 38.94 12.27
N GLN A 41 8.72 39.94 11.38
CA GLN A 41 7.58 40.48 10.66
C GLN A 41 6.93 39.46 9.71
N MET A 42 7.73 38.67 8.98
CA MET A 42 7.22 37.57 8.15
C MET A 42 6.56 36.46 8.97
N GLU A 43 6.96 36.28 10.24
CA GLU A 43 6.29 35.38 11.19
C GLU A 43 5.02 35.97 11.83
N GLY A 44 4.68 37.23 11.50
CA GLY A 44 3.51 37.93 12.04
C GLY A 44 3.74 38.57 13.41
N LYS A 45 5.00 38.74 13.84
CA LYS A 45 5.38 39.43 15.08
C LYS A 45 5.76 40.89 14.79
N GLU A 46 5.67 41.73 15.81
CA GLU A 46 6.17 43.13 15.76
C GLU A 46 5.59 44.01 14.62
N LEU A 47 4.38 43.68 14.15
CA LEU A 47 3.70 44.38 13.05
C LEU A 47 3.24 45.80 13.39
N GLY A 48 3.19 46.17 14.68
CA GLY A 48 2.65 47.45 15.15
C GLY A 48 3.41 48.70 14.68
N ASN A 49 4.65 48.53 14.20
CA ASN A 49 5.50 49.62 13.71
C ASN A 49 5.39 49.84 12.20
N LEU A 50 4.61 49.03 11.48
CA LEU A 50 4.46 49.12 10.03
C LEU A 50 3.27 49.98 9.64
N SER A 51 3.44 50.77 8.58
CA SER A 51 2.32 51.47 7.95
C SER A 51 1.39 50.46 7.25
N MET A 52 0.15 50.87 6.97
CA MET A 52 -0.81 50.04 6.23
C MET A 52 -0.28 49.64 4.83
N GLU A 53 0.44 50.54 4.16
CA GLU A 53 1.07 50.25 2.86
C GLU A 53 2.16 49.17 3.00
N GLN A 54 2.97 49.23 4.05
CA GLN A 54 4.01 48.24 4.33
C GLN A 54 3.40 46.87 4.70
N LEU A 55 2.28 46.85 5.43
CA LEU A 55 1.54 45.64 5.75
C LEU A 55 0.97 44.97 4.50
N ASN A 56 0.36 45.74 3.59
CA ASN A 56 -0.17 45.21 2.33
C ASN A 56 0.95 44.62 1.46
N LEU A 57 2.10 45.30 1.37
CA LEU A 57 3.25 44.80 0.63
C LEU A 57 3.82 43.51 1.25
N LEU A 58 3.85 43.42 2.58
CA LEU A 58 4.28 42.22 3.30
C LEU A 58 3.33 41.05 3.05
N GLU A 59 2.01 41.29 3.10
CA GLU A 59 0.98 40.30 2.79
C GLU A 59 1.13 39.77 1.36
N GLU A 60 1.28 40.66 0.37
CA GLU A 60 1.48 40.28 -1.02
C GLU A 60 2.74 39.41 -1.19
N ARG A 61 3.84 39.80 -0.55
CA ARG A 61 5.09 39.04 -0.59
C ARG A 61 4.95 37.65 0.03
N MET A 62 4.28 37.54 1.18
CA MET A 62 4.02 36.26 1.83
C MET A 62 3.13 35.36 0.97
N GLN A 63 2.09 35.93 0.37
CA GLN A 63 1.17 35.20 -0.50
C GLN A 63 1.88 34.67 -1.75
N ASN A 64 2.74 35.49 -2.36
CA ASN A 64 3.56 35.08 -3.49
C ASN A 64 4.54 33.96 -3.11
N GLY A 65 5.21 34.08 -1.95
CA GLY A 65 6.09 33.03 -1.43
C GLY A 65 5.36 31.72 -1.17
N LEU A 66 4.17 31.79 -0.55
CA LEU A 66 3.32 30.63 -0.29
C LEU A 66 2.88 29.94 -1.59
N ASN A 67 2.50 30.71 -2.60
CA ASN A 67 2.14 30.20 -3.92
C ASN A 67 3.31 29.46 -4.59
N LEU A 68 4.51 30.00 -4.49
CA LEU A 68 5.73 29.38 -5.03
C LEU A 68 6.06 28.07 -4.31
N VAL A 69 5.99 28.05 -2.97
CA VAL A 69 6.19 26.82 -2.18
C VAL A 69 5.18 25.74 -2.58
N ARG A 70 3.89 26.11 -2.69
CA ARG A 70 2.83 25.18 -3.12
C ARG A 70 3.06 24.65 -4.54
N ALA A 71 3.50 25.51 -5.46
CA ALA A 71 3.83 25.10 -6.82
C ALA A 71 5.00 24.11 -6.82
N LYS A 72 6.05 24.37 -6.04
CA LYS A 72 7.20 23.47 -5.94
C LYS A 72 6.85 22.13 -5.30
N GLN A 73 5.98 22.14 -4.30
CA GLN A 73 5.44 20.91 -3.71
C GLN A 73 4.69 20.08 -4.75
N ARG A 74 3.81 20.69 -5.57
CA ARG A 74 3.10 20.00 -6.65
C ARG A 74 4.07 19.35 -7.65
N GLU A 75 5.06 20.10 -8.12
CA GLU A 75 6.10 19.57 -9.03
C GLU A 75 6.83 18.36 -8.42
N ASN A 76 7.17 18.41 -7.13
CA ASN A 76 7.81 17.29 -6.43
C ASN A 76 6.89 16.06 -6.32
N TYR A 77 5.59 16.26 -6.08
CA TYR A 77 4.62 15.15 -6.06
C TYR A 77 4.44 14.54 -7.44
N GLU A 78 4.35 15.36 -8.49
CA GLU A 78 4.24 14.90 -9.88
C GLU A 78 5.44 14.04 -10.29
N LYS A 79 6.67 14.51 -10.02
CA LYS A 79 7.88 13.71 -10.25
C LYS A 79 7.85 12.36 -9.53
N ARG A 80 7.40 12.35 -8.27
CA ARG A 80 7.32 11.11 -7.50
C ARG A 80 6.24 10.16 -8.05
N ILE A 81 5.13 10.70 -8.53
CA ILE A 81 4.10 9.92 -9.22
C ILE A 81 4.69 9.30 -10.49
N ASP A 82 5.41 10.07 -11.30
CA ASP A 82 6.05 9.58 -12.52
C ASP A 82 7.08 8.48 -12.26
N GLU A 83 7.93 8.66 -11.24
CA GLU A 83 8.90 7.65 -10.78
C GLU A 83 8.20 6.35 -10.35
N LEU A 84 7.12 6.46 -9.57
CA LEU A 84 6.35 5.31 -9.12
C LEU A 84 5.65 4.62 -10.28
N GLN A 85 5.08 5.37 -11.22
CA GLN A 85 4.48 4.80 -12.42
C GLN A 85 5.51 4.13 -13.33
N HIS A 86 6.71 4.70 -13.45
CA HIS A 86 7.80 4.09 -14.19
C HIS A 86 8.25 2.77 -13.54
N THR A 87 8.40 2.77 -12.21
CA THR A 87 8.72 1.57 -11.43
C THR A 87 7.63 0.51 -11.55
N LEU A 88 6.36 0.91 -11.47
CA LEU A 88 5.24 -0.02 -11.64
C LEU A 88 5.23 -0.61 -13.05
N ARG A 89 5.44 0.21 -14.09
CA ARG A 89 5.57 -0.27 -15.47
C ARG A 89 6.72 -1.24 -15.62
N SER A 90 7.90 -0.96 -15.07
CA SER A 90 9.05 -1.86 -15.18
C SER A 90 8.80 -3.19 -14.46
N VAL A 91 8.18 -3.15 -13.28
CA VAL A 91 7.76 -4.36 -12.56
C VAL A 91 6.74 -5.15 -13.38
N ILE A 92 5.69 -4.51 -13.88
CA ILE A 92 4.67 -5.16 -14.72
C ILE A 92 5.34 -5.80 -15.96
N CYS A 93 6.22 -5.11 -16.68
CA CYS A 93 6.91 -5.66 -17.85
C CYS A 93 7.80 -6.88 -17.53
N VAL A 94 8.42 -6.92 -16.34
CA VAL A 94 9.18 -8.07 -15.85
C VAL A 94 8.26 -9.26 -15.54
N PHE A 95 7.04 -9.02 -15.05
CA PHE A 95 6.04 -10.06 -14.82
C PHE A 95 5.29 -10.49 -16.10
N ASP A 96 5.10 -9.60 -17.07
CA ASP A 96 4.35 -9.85 -18.32
C ASP A 96 5.11 -10.71 -19.32
N SER A 97 6.44 -10.57 -19.38
CA SER A 97 7.26 -11.22 -20.41
C SER A 97 7.32 -12.76 -20.29
N ARG A 98 6.85 -13.35 -19.18
CA ARG A 98 6.92 -14.80 -18.94
C ARG A 98 5.58 -15.52 -19.10
N GLU A 99 4.46 -14.82 -19.02
CA GLU A 99 3.14 -15.43 -19.18
C GLU A 99 2.53 -15.11 -20.55
N ASP A 100 2.62 -13.89 -21.07
CA ASP A 100 1.81 -13.46 -22.23
C ASP A 100 2.18 -14.08 -23.59
N PHE A 101 3.43 -14.49 -23.77
CA PHE A 101 3.88 -15.16 -25.01
C PHE A 101 3.25 -16.56 -25.18
N PHE A 102 2.79 -17.18 -24.09
CA PHE A 102 2.14 -18.50 -24.13
C PHE A 102 0.61 -18.39 -24.31
N TRP A 103 -0.04 -17.34 -23.76
CA TRP A 103 -1.51 -17.19 -23.80
C TRP A 103 -2.03 -16.54 -25.09
N THR A 104 -1.23 -15.72 -25.79
CA THR A 104 -1.66 -15.05 -27.04
C THR A 104 -2.01 -16.02 -28.18
N GLY A 105 -1.24 -17.10 -28.35
CA GLY A 105 -1.52 -18.12 -29.39
C GLY A 105 -2.70 -19.04 -29.06
N MET A 106 -3.03 -19.24 -27.78
CA MET A 106 -4.11 -20.15 -27.36
C MET A 106 -5.45 -19.45 -27.06
N ARG A 107 -5.53 -18.12 -27.11
CA ARG A 107 -6.78 -17.33 -26.97
C ARG A 107 -7.83 -17.70 -28.02
N GLY A 108 -7.43 -18.12 -29.22
CA GLY A 108 -8.36 -18.52 -30.29
C GLY A 108 -9.21 -19.75 -29.96
N VAL A 109 -8.73 -20.65 -29.09
CA VAL A 109 -9.44 -21.90 -28.74
C VAL A 109 -10.51 -21.68 -27.65
N VAL A 110 -10.38 -20.63 -26.84
CA VAL A 110 -11.27 -20.36 -25.70
C VAL A 110 -12.40 -19.37 -26.00
N ASN A 111 -12.38 -18.70 -27.15
CA ASN A 111 -13.39 -17.69 -27.53
C ASN A 111 -14.81 -18.24 -27.74
N GLY A 112 -15.00 -19.57 -27.80
CA GLY A 112 -16.32 -20.21 -27.91
C GLY A 112 -16.99 -20.58 -26.59
N LEU A 113 -16.30 -20.46 -25.44
CA LEU A 113 -16.84 -20.84 -24.13
C LEU A 113 -17.35 -19.61 -23.38
N THR A 114 -18.66 -19.59 -23.10
CA THR A 114 -19.25 -18.57 -22.23
C THR A 114 -19.13 -18.95 -20.76
N PHE A 115 -19.22 -17.95 -19.87
CA PHE A 115 -19.19 -18.17 -18.43
C PHE A 115 -20.28 -19.13 -17.97
N GLU A 116 -21.50 -18.95 -18.48
CA GLU A 116 -22.68 -19.77 -18.13
C GLU A 116 -22.49 -21.25 -18.48
N MET A 117 -21.78 -21.56 -19.57
CA MET A 117 -21.48 -22.94 -19.95
C MET A 117 -20.52 -23.60 -18.97
N VAL A 118 -19.60 -22.84 -18.37
CA VAL A 118 -18.55 -23.40 -17.51
C VAL A 118 -18.96 -23.45 -16.04
N THR A 119 -19.85 -22.55 -15.59
CA THR A 119 -20.33 -22.47 -14.19
C THR A 119 -20.80 -23.80 -13.60
N PRO A 120 -21.58 -24.66 -14.29
CA PRO A 120 -22.03 -25.94 -13.75
C PRO A 120 -20.88 -26.88 -13.35
N PHE A 121 -19.73 -26.75 -14.02
CA PHE A 121 -18.58 -27.62 -13.83
C PHE A 121 -17.66 -27.18 -12.67
N PHE A 122 -17.90 -26.02 -12.04
CA PHE A 122 -17.09 -25.54 -10.92
C PHE A 122 -17.06 -26.50 -9.72
N LYS A 123 -18.09 -27.34 -9.58
CA LYS A 123 -18.19 -28.38 -8.53
C LYS A 123 -17.39 -29.64 -8.85
N GLN A 124 -16.72 -29.70 -10.00
CA GLN A 124 -15.94 -30.85 -10.44
C GLN A 124 -14.45 -30.55 -10.51
N PRO A 125 -13.57 -31.56 -10.40
CA PRO A 125 -12.14 -31.38 -10.65
C PRO A 125 -11.87 -30.87 -12.07
N LEU A 126 -10.87 -30.00 -12.23
CA LEU A 126 -10.49 -29.40 -13.53
C LEU A 126 -10.35 -30.43 -14.67
N GLY A 127 -9.79 -31.60 -14.40
CA GLY A 127 -9.61 -32.64 -15.41
C GLY A 127 -10.91 -33.32 -15.85
N VAL A 128 -11.91 -33.38 -14.97
CA VAL A 128 -13.25 -33.90 -15.28
C VAL A 128 -14.02 -32.84 -16.06
N ALA A 129 -14.03 -31.60 -15.56
CA ALA A 129 -14.64 -30.46 -16.23
C ALA A 129 -14.12 -30.27 -17.67
N ALA A 130 -12.79 -30.34 -17.86
CA ALA A 130 -12.20 -30.21 -19.19
C ALA A 130 -12.65 -31.35 -20.14
N ARG A 131 -12.76 -32.58 -19.63
CA ARG A 131 -13.22 -33.73 -20.41
C ARG A 131 -14.69 -33.58 -20.80
N GLU A 132 -15.54 -33.15 -19.88
CA GLU A 132 -16.97 -32.95 -20.12
C GLU A 132 -17.23 -31.77 -21.06
N LEU A 133 -16.41 -30.72 -20.99
CA LEU A 133 -16.44 -29.58 -21.92
C LEU A 133 -15.78 -29.87 -23.27
N GLY A 134 -15.19 -31.05 -23.47
CA GLY A 134 -14.53 -31.43 -24.72
C GLY A 134 -13.27 -30.61 -25.06
N ILE A 135 -12.63 -30.01 -24.05
CA ILE A 135 -11.46 -29.14 -24.22
C ILE A 135 -10.24 -29.66 -23.46
N SER A 136 -9.07 -29.16 -23.82
CA SER A 136 -7.85 -29.46 -23.08
C SER A 136 -7.88 -28.80 -21.69
N ARG A 137 -7.22 -29.42 -20.71
CA ARG A 137 -7.03 -28.81 -19.37
C ARG A 137 -6.36 -27.44 -19.46
N SER A 138 -5.41 -27.29 -20.38
CA SER A 138 -4.71 -26.03 -20.63
C SER A 138 -5.67 -24.95 -21.11
N SER A 139 -6.52 -25.25 -22.09
CA SER A 139 -7.59 -24.36 -22.57
C SER A 139 -8.49 -23.89 -21.45
N LEU A 140 -8.95 -24.81 -20.58
CA LEU A 140 -9.81 -24.45 -19.44
C LEU A 140 -9.08 -23.57 -18.39
N MET A 141 -7.77 -23.76 -18.19
CA MET A 141 -6.96 -22.86 -17.35
C MET A 141 -6.81 -21.47 -17.97
N ILE A 142 -6.62 -21.38 -19.30
CA ILE A 142 -6.57 -20.10 -20.02
C ILE A 142 -7.88 -19.37 -19.82
N TRP A 143 -8.97 -20.06 -20.12
CA TRP A 143 -10.33 -19.54 -19.98
C TRP A 143 -10.56 -19.02 -18.56
N SER A 144 -10.18 -19.79 -17.54
CA SER A 144 -10.29 -19.36 -16.13
C SER A 144 -9.56 -18.04 -15.89
N ARG A 145 -8.32 -17.90 -16.36
CA ARG A 145 -7.53 -16.67 -16.19
C ARG A 145 -8.12 -15.48 -16.94
N VAL A 146 -8.59 -15.69 -18.18
CA VAL A 146 -9.27 -14.66 -18.99
C VAL A 146 -10.51 -14.14 -18.28
N HIS A 147 -11.25 -15.01 -17.59
CA HIS A 147 -12.42 -14.64 -16.79
C HIS A 147 -12.07 -14.22 -15.34
N HIS A 148 -10.83 -13.82 -15.08
CA HIS A 148 -10.34 -13.36 -13.77
C HIS A 148 -10.49 -14.39 -12.64
N ILE A 149 -10.48 -15.67 -12.99
CA ILE A 149 -10.50 -16.80 -12.06
C ILE A 149 -9.05 -17.29 -11.89
N PRO A 150 -8.33 -16.90 -10.82
CA PRO A 150 -6.91 -17.20 -10.69
C PRO A 150 -6.64 -18.70 -10.55
N ARG A 151 -7.60 -19.46 -9.98
CA ARG A 151 -7.51 -20.91 -9.79
C ARG A 151 -8.88 -21.56 -9.92
N TRP A 152 -8.92 -22.77 -10.46
CA TRP A 152 -10.17 -23.52 -10.61
C TRP A 152 -10.92 -23.69 -9.26
N PRO A 153 -12.21 -23.30 -9.16
CA PRO A 153 -12.90 -23.11 -7.89
C PRO A 153 -13.22 -24.40 -7.12
N TYR A 154 -13.14 -25.57 -7.76
CA TYR A 154 -13.44 -26.87 -7.15
C TYR A 154 -12.86 -27.06 -5.75
N ARG A 155 -11.55 -26.78 -5.58
CA ARG A 155 -10.87 -26.99 -4.31
C ARG A 155 -11.42 -26.09 -3.21
N MET A 156 -11.83 -24.89 -3.57
CA MET A 156 -12.41 -23.90 -2.67
C MET A 156 -13.83 -24.31 -2.26
N ILE A 157 -14.67 -24.67 -3.22
CA ILE A 157 -16.04 -25.15 -2.98
C ILE A 157 -16.03 -26.39 -2.06
N MET A 158 -15.20 -27.38 -2.38
CA MET A 158 -15.05 -28.60 -1.56
C MET A 158 -14.51 -28.29 -0.16
N SER A 159 -13.66 -27.27 -0.02
CA SER A 159 -13.20 -26.83 1.30
C SER A 159 -14.35 -26.25 2.12
N MET A 160 -15.23 -25.46 1.52
CA MET A 160 -16.40 -24.90 2.21
C MET A 160 -17.38 -26.01 2.60
N GLU A 161 -17.63 -26.97 1.72
CA GLU A 161 -18.47 -28.15 2.03
C GLU A 161 -17.93 -28.92 3.24
N LYS A 162 -16.63 -29.20 3.26
CA LYS A 162 -16.01 -29.87 4.42
C LYS A 162 -16.20 -29.08 5.71
N LEU A 163 -16.10 -27.74 5.67
CA LEU A 163 -16.33 -26.91 6.85
C LEU A 163 -17.78 -26.97 7.31
N ILE A 164 -18.73 -26.87 6.38
CA ILE A 164 -20.16 -27.02 6.67
C ILE A 164 -20.43 -28.38 7.31
N THR A 165 -19.88 -29.47 6.76
CA THR A 165 -20.01 -30.82 7.33
C THR A 165 -19.41 -30.91 8.72
N ILE A 166 -18.22 -30.34 8.95
CA ILE A 166 -17.58 -30.35 10.28
C ILE A 166 -18.46 -29.60 11.30
N VAL A 167 -18.98 -28.43 10.94
CA VAL A 167 -19.87 -27.64 11.82
C VAL A 167 -21.16 -28.41 12.12
N LYS A 168 -21.82 -28.98 11.10
CA LYS A 168 -23.04 -29.80 11.26
C LYS A 168 -22.80 -31.04 12.15
N LEU A 169 -21.71 -31.79 11.92
CA LEU A 169 -21.40 -33.03 12.66
C LEU A 169 -21.01 -32.79 14.12
N HIS A 170 -20.50 -31.60 14.46
CA HIS A 170 -20.03 -31.33 15.82
C HIS A 170 -21.17 -30.94 16.78
N GLY A 171 -22.44 -30.95 16.35
CA GLY A 171 -23.58 -30.59 17.19
C GLY A 171 -23.49 -29.17 17.74
N ILE A 172 -22.75 -28.30 17.06
CA ILE A 172 -22.60 -26.89 17.40
C ILE A 172 -23.78 -26.19 16.73
N ASP A 173 -24.91 -26.23 17.41
CA ASP A 173 -26.10 -25.52 16.96
C ASP A 173 -25.75 -24.03 16.86
N TYR A 174 -25.75 -23.56 15.61
CA TYR A 174 -25.72 -22.17 15.16
C TYR A 174 -24.51 -21.27 15.48
N LYS A 175 -23.62 -21.58 16.45
CA LYS A 175 -22.43 -20.73 16.72
C LYS A 175 -21.18 -21.53 17.07
N CYS A 176 -20.24 -21.62 16.13
CA CYS A 176 -18.89 -22.04 16.47
C CYS A 176 -18.12 -20.86 17.06
N GLN A 177 -18.19 -20.68 18.37
CA GLN A 177 -17.37 -19.71 19.09
C GLN A 177 -15.91 -20.17 19.11
N VAL A 178 -15.21 -19.85 18.03
CA VAL A 178 -13.75 -19.84 18.01
C VAL A 178 -13.35 -18.41 18.36
N LYS A 179 -12.90 -18.12 19.59
CA LYS A 179 -12.46 -16.80 20.10
C LYS A 179 -12.49 -15.66 19.03
N GLY A 180 -13.65 -15.00 18.87
CA GLY A 180 -13.82 -13.86 17.96
C GLY A 180 -14.20 -14.17 16.49
N LEU A 181 -14.46 -15.42 16.13
CA LEU A 181 -14.90 -15.87 14.81
C LEU A 181 -16.13 -16.78 14.93
N ASP A 182 -17.30 -16.17 14.94
CA ASP A 182 -18.58 -16.86 14.94
C ASP A 182 -19.06 -17.04 13.49
N PHE A 183 -19.08 -18.28 13.01
CA PHE A 183 -19.71 -18.63 11.73
C PHE A 183 -20.89 -19.57 11.96
N THR A 184 -22.05 -19.20 11.42
CA THR A 184 -23.23 -20.08 11.36
C THR A 184 -23.17 -20.95 10.10
N VAL A 185 -23.96 -22.03 10.08
CA VAL A 185 -24.08 -22.89 8.89
C VAL A 185 -24.64 -22.10 7.71
N GLU A 186 -25.65 -21.25 7.96
CA GLU A 186 -26.27 -20.40 6.95
C GLU A 186 -25.25 -19.46 6.31
N GLU A 187 -24.34 -18.93 7.11
CA GLU A 187 -23.33 -17.99 6.66
C GLU A 187 -22.23 -18.67 5.81
N LEU A 188 -21.83 -19.89 6.18
CA LEU A 188 -20.92 -20.71 5.37
C LEU A 188 -21.58 -21.15 4.06
N GLU A 189 -22.88 -21.50 4.09
CA GLU A 189 -23.64 -21.84 2.90
C GLU A 189 -23.86 -20.63 1.98
N ARG A 190 -24.10 -19.44 2.53
CA ARG A 190 -24.20 -18.19 1.77
C ARG A 190 -22.90 -17.90 1.04
N ARG A 191 -21.76 -18.02 1.73
CA ARG A 191 -20.44 -17.81 1.12
C ARG A 191 -20.11 -18.87 0.07
N LYS A 192 -20.45 -20.14 0.30
CA LYS A 192 -20.35 -21.20 -0.72
C LYS A 192 -21.12 -20.80 -1.99
N ARG A 193 -22.37 -20.34 -1.86
CA ARG A 193 -23.16 -19.85 -2.99
C ARG A 193 -22.52 -18.66 -3.71
N SER A 194 -21.88 -17.75 -2.98
CA SER A 194 -21.12 -16.65 -3.60
C SER A 194 -19.99 -17.16 -4.49
N PHE A 195 -19.20 -18.14 -4.02
CA PHE A 195 -18.12 -18.75 -4.82
C PHE A 195 -18.61 -19.57 -6.01
N GLU A 196 -19.81 -20.15 -5.93
CA GLU A 196 -20.43 -20.84 -7.07
C GLU A 196 -20.87 -19.87 -8.17
N LYS A 197 -21.28 -18.65 -7.80
CA LYS A 197 -21.68 -17.60 -8.75
C LYS A 197 -20.49 -16.82 -9.29
N ASP A 198 -19.56 -16.48 -8.42
CA ASP A 198 -18.36 -15.72 -8.75
C ASP A 198 -17.12 -16.35 -8.08
N PRO A 199 -16.35 -17.14 -8.82
CA PRO A 199 -15.13 -17.77 -8.33
C PRO A 199 -13.92 -16.82 -8.30
N SER A 200 -14.05 -15.57 -8.75
CA SER A 200 -12.98 -14.56 -8.66
C SER A 200 -12.85 -13.98 -7.25
N VAL A 201 -13.89 -14.15 -6.41
CA VAL A 201 -13.92 -13.66 -5.02
C VAL A 201 -12.81 -14.31 -4.20
N SER A 202 -11.99 -13.48 -3.55
CA SER A 202 -10.93 -13.94 -2.64
C SER A 202 -11.53 -14.52 -1.35
N ILE A 203 -10.92 -15.58 -0.81
CA ILE A 203 -11.31 -16.12 0.50
C ILE A 203 -10.88 -15.14 1.58
N GLU A 204 -11.83 -14.60 2.32
CA GLU A 204 -11.56 -13.74 3.48
C GLU A 204 -10.62 -14.43 4.49
N ALA A 205 -9.69 -13.66 5.07
CA ALA A 205 -8.72 -14.16 6.06
C ALA A 205 -9.40 -14.81 7.28
N SER A 206 -10.58 -14.32 7.65
CA SER A 206 -11.43 -14.85 8.73
C SER A 206 -11.81 -16.33 8.50
N ILE A 207 -12.18 -16.69 7.27
CA ILE A 207 -12.56 -18.04 6.87
C ILE A 207 -11.33 -18.96 6.86
N LEU A 208 -10.19 -18.47 6.39
CA LEU A 208 -8.93 -19.22 6.40
C LEU A 208 -8.49 -19.55 7.83
N HIS A 209 -8.62 -18.58 8.75
CA HIS A 209 -8.31 -18.78 10.16
C HIS A 209 -9.25 -19.82 10.80
N PHE A 210 -10.55 -19.66 10.60
CA PHE A 210 -11.57 -20.60 11.08
C PHE A 210 -11.33 -22.03 10.56
N ARG A 211 -11.08 -22.15 9.26
CA ARG A 211 -10.76 -23.42 8.61
C ARG A 211 -9.57 -24.13 9.27
N THR A 212 -8.51 -23.38 9.54
CA THR A 212 -7.28 -23.93 10.14
C THR A 212 -7.57 -24.50 11.52
N ILE A 213 -8.34 -23.78 12.34
CA ILE A 213 -8.71 -24.20 13.69
C ILE A 213 -9.59 -25.46 13.66
N MET A 214 -10.61 -25.47 12.80
CA MET A 214 -11.54 -26.59 12.68
C MET A 214 -10.87 -27.86 12.16
N LEU A 215 -9.99 -27.75 11.16
CA LEU A 215 -9.23 -28.89 10.65
C LEU A 215 -8.26 -29.46 11.68
N LYS A 216 -7.57 -28.61 12.46
CA LYS A 216 -6.73 -29.05 13.58
C LYS A 216 -7.55 -29.82 14.62
N ARG A 217 -8.72 -29.30 15.02
CA ARG A 217 -9.61 -29.94 16.00
C ARG A 217 -10.13 -31.30 15.50
N ALA A 218 -10.49 -31.40 14.22
CA ALA A 218 -10.92 -32.65 13.60
C ALA A 218 -9.79 -33.69 13.56
N ALA A 219 -8.56 -33.29 13.24
CA ALA A 219 -7.39 -34.18 13.22
C ALA A 219 -7.05 -34.71 14.62
N SER A 220 -7.05 -33.85 15.65
CA SER A 220 -6.79 -34.27 17.04
C SER A 220 -7.84 -35.27 17.56
N LYS A 221 -9.12 -35.12 17.18
CA LYS A 221 -10.16 -36.10 17.51
C LYS A 221 -9.90 -37.45 16.88
N ARG A 222 -9.55 -37.49 15.58
CA ARG A 222 -9.23 -38.76 14.88
C ARG A 222 -8.05 -39.49 15.53
N GLN A 223 -7.02 -38.77 15.95
CA GLN A 223 -5.85 -39.37 16.62
C GLN A 223 -6.20 -39.97 17.99
N LYS A 224 -7.12 -39.35 18.75
CA LYS A 224 -7.60 -39.92 20.03
C LYS A 224 -8.39 -41.21 19.83
N VAL A 225 -9.25 -41.28 18.82
CA VAL A 225 -10.04 -42.49 18.52
C VAL A 225 -9.13 -43.65 18.10
N VAL A 226 -8.13 -43.39 17.24
CA VAL A 226 -7.15 -44.43 16.82
C VAL A 226 -6.34 -44.96 18.00
N ARG A 227 -5.96 -44.10 18.96
CA ARG A 227 -5.27 -44.52 20.19
C ARG A 227 -6.14 -45.36 21.12
N GLN A 228 -7.45 -45.14 21.14
CA GLN A 228 -8.40 -45.90 21.98
C GLN A 228 -8.79 -47.27 21.39
N HIS A 229 -8.53 -47.51 20.11
CA HIS A 229 -8.76 -48.83 19.47
C HIS A 229 -7.51 -49.70 19.41
N ASN A 230 -6.32 -49.14 19.64
CA ASN A 230 -5.04 -49.84 19.55
C ASN A 230 -4.38 -50.07 20.93
N GLY A 231 -5.12 -49.89 22.03
CA GLY A 231 -4.69 -50.19 23.40
C GLY A 231 -5.75 -51.02 24.09
#